data_AF-A0A7C8LPL1-F1
#
_entry.id   AF-A0A7C8LPL1-F1
#
_cell.length_a   1.000
_cell.length_b   1.000
_cell.length_c   1.000
_cell.angle_alpha   90.00
_cell.angle_beta   90.00
_cell.angle_gamma   90.00
#
_symmetry.space_group_name_H-M   'P 1'
#
loop_
_entity.id
_entity.type
_entity.pdbx_description
1 polymer ?
#
loop_
_entity_poly.entity_id
_entity_poly.type
_entity_poly.pdbx_seq_one_letter_code
_entity_poly.pdbx_strand_id
1 'polypeptide(L)'
;MKLFTKYMTRNDCYTAGRKITPKGIMVHSTAVPGVMAAEWFSRWNKSYKAGEINRQVCVHAFVDDKEVWQYLPWDHSGWHAGGAANNTHIGFEICEPAGFSYKSGSVMVGYDAAKQQDYFRKAWQNAVELCVMLCKKYSLNENDIICHSEGYKLGIASNHADVMHWFPKHGENMDTFRKAVKKALENSTDINTDIGIGDMVEFKVSVKNYYPGSVEVPTWVKNDYYHRVTQTLYKGKPVIKGGKECVLLGKKVKKSGGQEIAGINTWVAKENLVIVNSIPDNKCNRTYTVQKGDTLWRIAEKELGRGTRFPEIKKLNGLTSDTIYPGQVLKLPE
;
A
#
# COMPACT_ATOMS: atom_id res chain seq x y z
N MET A 1 -1.59 -6.59 6.06
CA MET A 1 -0.65 -5.52 5.69
C MET A 1 -1.36 -4.17 5.73
N LYS A 2 -0.77 -3.16 6.38
CA LYS A 2 -1.21 -1.75 6.27
C LYS A 2 -0.37 -1.05 5.21
N LEU A 3 -1.01 -0.51 4.18
CA LEU A 3 -0.34 0.21 3.09
C LEU A 3 -0.63 1.71 3.20
N PHE A 4 0.42 2.52 3.28
CA PHE A 4 0.36 3.97 3.23
C PHE A 4 1.00 4.46 1.93
N THR A 5 0.48 5.56 1.40
CA THR A 5 1.03 6.19 0.18
C THR A 5 1.44 7.61 0.48
N LYS A 6 2.67 7.96 0.14
CA LYS A 6 3.18 9.32 0.27
C LYS A 6 4.31 9.53 -0.72
N TYR A 7 4.09 10.17 -1.85
CA TYR A 7 5.13 10.20 -2.87
C TYR A 7 6.33 11.10 -2.51
N MET A 8 7.55 10.62 -2.80
CA MET A 8 8.80 11.38 -2.65
C MET A 8 8.96 12.38 -3.80
N THR A 9 8.14 13.44 -3.80
CA THR A 9 8.04 14.40 -4.91
C THR A 9 9.29 15.23 -5.19
N ARG A 10 10.26 15.27 -4.25
CA ARG A 10 11.57 15.92 -4.43
C ARG A 10 12.62 14.99 -5.02
N ASN A 11 12.37 13.68 -5.03
CA ASN A 11 13.32 12.71 -5.55
C ASN A 11 13.41 12.84 -7.07
N ASP A 12 14.63 12.91 -7.62
CA ASP A 12 14.82 13.14 -9.05
C ASP A 12 14.18 12.04 -9.93
N CYS A 13 14.12 10.79 -9.44
CA CYS A 13 13.42 9.69 -10.12
C CYS A 13 11.92 9.94 -10.22
N TYR A 14 11.29 10.42 -9.14
CA TYR A 14 9.89 10.83 -9.18
C TYR A 14 9.69 11.96 -10.19
N THR A 15 10.53 13.00 -10.13
CA THR A 15 10.40 14.16 -11.03
C THR A 15 10.64 13.83 -12.50
N ALA A 16 11.43 12.80 -12.79
CA ALA A 16 11.62 12.32 -14.16
C ALA A 16 10.32 11.77 -14.76
N GLY A 17 9.37 11.30 -13.93
CA GLY A 17 8.02 10.94 -14.34
C GLY A 17 7.93 9.81 -15.37
N ARG A 18 9.02 9.08 -15.62
CA ARG A 18 9.09 8.05 -16.66
C ARG A 18 8.14 6.91 -16.30
N LYS A 19 7.23 6.56 -17.20
CA LYS A 19 6.24 5.49 -17.00
C LYS A 19 6.76 4.14 -17.46
N ILE A 20 6.25 3.09 -16.83
CA ILE A 20 6.46 1.68 -17.17
C ILE A 20 5.12 0.95 -17.21
N THR A 21 5.07 -0.13 -17.97
CA THR A 21 4.08 -1.20 -17.75
C THR A 21 4.78 -2.28 -16.96
N PRO A 22 4.43 -2.50 -15.67
CA PRO A 22 5.06 -3.52 -14.85
C PRO A 22 4.97 -4.91 -15.50
N LYS A 23 6.12 -5.57 -15.62
CA LYS A 23 6.29 -6.95 -16.11
C LYS A 23 6.76 -7.90 -15.02
N GLY A 24 7.11 -7.39 -13.85
CA GLY A 24 7.57 -8.18 -12.72
C GLY A 24 7.74 -7.36 -11.46
N ILE A 25 8.13 -8.03 -10.39
CA ILE A 25 8.38 -7.46 -9.06
C ILE A 25 9.81 -7.82 -8.66
N MET A 26 10.57 -6.83 -8.19
CA MET A 26 11.92 -7.04 -7.67
C MET A 26 11.95 -6.84 -6.16
N VAL A 27 12.29 -7.91 -5.44
CA VAL A 27 12.41 -7.92 -3.98
C VAL A 27 13.84 -7.52 -3.59
N HIS A 28 13.94 -6.49 -2.77
CA HIS A 28 15.19 -6.01 -2.20
C HIS A 28 15.20 -6.11 -0.67
N SER A 29 16.36 -5.93 -0.06
CA SER A 29 16.46 -5.56 1.35
C SER A 29 17.42 -4.40 1.54
N THR A 30 17.09 -3.57 2.53
CA THR A 30 17.65 -2.21 2.63
C THR A 30 19.16 -2.14 2.82
N ALA A 31 19.80 -3.18 3.36
CA ALA A 31 21.18 -3.15 3.84
C ALA A 31 21.49 -1.96 4.79
N VAL A 32 20.47 -1.41 5.44
CA VAL A 32 20.58 -0.33 6.43
C VAL A 32 19.83 -0.75 7.69
N PRO A 33 20.50 -1.48 8.60
CA PRO A 33 19.87 -2.04 9.79
C PRO A 33 19.21 -0.97 10.65
N GLY A 34 17.95 -1.19 11.04
CA GLY A 34 17.24 -0.36 12.00
C GLY A 34 16.53 0.87 11.43
N VAL A 35 16.43 1.00 10.10
CA VAL A 35 15.64 2.07 9.46
C VAL A 35 14.35 1.48 8.89
N MET A 36 13.22 1.85 9.49
CA MET A 36 11.91 1.25 9.18
C MET A 36 11.18 1.99 8.05
N ALA A 37 10.09 1.43 7.54
CA ALA A 37 9.50 1.82 6.26
C ALA A 37 9.15 3.31 6.20
N ALA A 38 8.51 3.85 7.25
CA ALA A 38 8.12 5.27 7.33
C ALA A 38 9.30 6.25 7.30
N GLU A 39 10.46 5.84 7.83
CA GLU A 39 11.63 6.71 8.02
C GLU A 39 12.36 7.01 6.70
N TRP A 40 12.15 6.18 5.67
CA TRP A 40 12.78 6.37 4.37
C TRP A 40 12.34 7.64 3.66
N PHE A 41 11.14 8.16 3.97
CA PHE A 41 10.65 9.41 3.38
C PHE A 41 11.64 10.57 3.54
N SER A 42 12.08 10.86 4.77
CA SER A 42 12.98 11.98 5.04
C SER A 42 14.39 11.76 4.47
N ARG A 43 14.78 10.50 4.30
CA ARG A 43 16.10 10.10 3.79
C ARG A 43 16.19 10.24 2.28
N TRP A 44 15.15 9.85 1.54
CA TRP A 44 15.18 9.72 0.07
C TRP A 44 14.26 10.70 -0.65
N ASN A 45 13.40 11.46 0.03
CA ASN A 45 12.70 12.60 -0.58
C ASN A 45 13.64 13.82 -0.73
N LYS A 46 14.70 13.63 -1.52
CA LYS A 46 15.82 14.54 -1.73
C LYS A 46 16.24 14.52 -3.19
N SER A 47 16.73 15.64 -3.70
CA SER A 47 17.26 15.76 -5.06
C SER A 47 18.79 15.61 -5.08
N TYR A 48 19.28 14.68 -5.88
CA TYR A 48 20.70 14.55 -6.23
C TYR A 48 21.14 15.74 -7.08
N LYS A 49 20.31 16.19 -8.03
CA LYS A 49 20.60 17.39 -8.85
C LYS A 49 20.78 18.65 -8.01
N ALA A 50 20.06 18.76 -6.90
CA ALA A 50 20.20 19.86 -5.94
C ALA A 50 21.33 19.65 -4.89
N GLY A 51 22.07 18.54 -4.96
CA GLY A 51 23.16 18.24 -4.03
C GLY A 51 22.71 17.79 -2.64
N GLU A 52 21.44 17.41 -2.45
CA GLU A 52 20.88 17.03 -1.14
C GLU A 52 21.19 15.57 -0.74
N ILE A 53 21.56 14.76 -1.73
CA ILE A 53 21.95 13.36 -1.61
C ILE A 53 23.04 13.05 -2.64
N ASN A 54 23.93 12.10 -2.33
CA ASN A 54 25.07 11.73 -3.17
C ASN A 54 24.82 10.53 -4.10
N ARG A 55 23.56 10.10 -4.24
CA ARG A 55 23.17 8.97 -5.09
C ARG A 55 21.79 9.16 -5.69
N GLN A 56 21.61 8.66 -6.90
CA GLN A 56 20.33 8.59 -7.59
C GLN A 56 19.67 7.25 -7.32
N VAL A 57 18.70 7.23 -6.41
CA VAL A 57 18.02 6.00 -5.98
C VAL A 57 16.54 6.26 -5.75
N CYS A 58 15.70 5.29 -6.10
CA CYS A 58 14.31 5.26 -5.71
C CYS A 58 13.79 3.82 -5.85
N VAL A 59 12.91 3.42 -4.95
CA VAL A 59 12.12 2.18 -5.02
C VAL A 59 10.65 2.56 -4.89
N HIS A 60 9.75 1.64 -5.23
CA HIS A 60 8.32 1.88 -5.15
C HIS A 60 7.79 1.89 -3.73
N ALA A 61 8.29 0.99 -2.89
CA ALA A 61 7.87 0.91 -1.51
C ALA A 61 8.95 0.35 -0.59
N PHE A 62 8.75 0.58 0.71
CA PHE A 62 9.48 -0.07 1.80
C PHE A 62 8.48 -0.85 2.65
N VAL A 63 8.93 -1.99 3.15
CA VAL A 63 8.14 -2.95 3.94
C VAL A 63 8.87 -3.23 5.25
N ASP A 64 8.19 -3.13 6.39
CA ASP A 64 8.70 -3.59 7.69
C ASP A 64 7.70 -4.55 8.37
N ASP A 65 7.90 -4.85 9.66
CA ASP A 65 7.06 -5.76 10.43
C ASP A 65 5.63 -5.24 10.71
N LYS A 66 5.37 -3.95 10.46
CA LYS A 66 4.11 -3.29 10.82
C LYS A 66 3.36 -2.78 9.60
N GLU A 67 4.08 -2.28 8.60
CA GLU A 67 3.49 -1.49 7.53
C GLU A 67 4.29 -1.49 6.24
N VAL A 68 3.66 -0.99 5.19
CA VAL A 68 4.25 -0.74 3.88
C VAL A 68 4.02 0.71 3.51
N TRP A 69 5.08 1.37 3.05
CA TRP A 69 5.01 2.74 2.56
C TRP A 69 5.38 2.81 1.10
N GLN A 70 4.40 3.17 0.26
CA GLN A 70 4.60 3.48 -1.14
C GLN A 70 5.09 4.92 -1.31
N TYR A 71 6.26 5.06 -1.92
CA TYR A 71 6.96 6.32 -2.13
C TYR A 71 7.14 6.72 -3.60
N LEU A 72 6.99 5.79 -4.53
CA LEU A 72 6.93 6.03 -5.97
C LEU A 72 5.66 5.38 -6.53
N PRO A 73 4.93 6.01 -7.46
CA PRO A 73 3.76 5.37 -8.06
C PRO A 73 4.17 4.09 -8.80
N TRP A 74 3.35 3.04 -8.69
CA TRP A 74 3.66 1.69 -9.20
C TRP A 74 3.90 1.60 -10.71
N ASP A 75 3.47 2.61 -11.46
CA ASP A 75 3.62 2.70 -12.92
C ASP A 75 4.79 3.61 -13.34
N HIS A 76 5.65 4.02 -12.41
CA HIS A 76 6.88 4.77 -12.72
C HIS A 76 8.08 3.85 -12.81
N SER A 77 9.08 4.27 -13.59
CA SER A 77 10.40 3.63 -13.58
C SER A 77 11.10 3.93 -12.26
N GLY A 78 11.51 2.88 -11.55
CA GLY A 78 12.33 3.02 -10.36
C GLY A 78 13.82 2.82 -10.67
N TRP A 79 14.68 3.70 -10.18
CA TRP A 79 16.14 3.59 -10.22
C TRP A 79 16.64 2.72 -9.05
N HIS A 80 16.19 1.45 -9.02
CA HIS A 80 16.44 0.51 -7.91
C HIS A 80 17.40 -0.62 -8.26
N ALA A 81 17.40 -1.07 -9.52
CA ALA A 81 18.08 -2.28 -9.96
C ALA A 81 19.42 -2.03 -10.65
N GLY A 82 19.74 -0.79 -11.04
CA GLY A 82 20.97 -0.50 -11.79
C GLY A 82 21.05 -1.17 -13.16
N GLY A 83 19.92 -1.49 -13.79
CA GLY A 83 19.84 -2.18 -15.09
C GLY A 83 18.48 -2.06 -15.76
N ALA A 84 18.22 -2.90 -16.77
CA ALA A 84 16.97 -2.89 -17.54
C ALA A 84 15.72 -3.07 -16.68
N ALA A 85 15.83 -3.75 -15.53
CA ALA A 85 14.75 -3.95 -14.57
C ALA A 85 14.16 -2.64 -14.03
N ASN A 86 14.92 -1.54 -14.03
CA ASN A 86 14.40 -0.20 -13.66
C ASN A 86 13.18 0.22 -14.50
N ASN A 87 13.06 -0.30 -15.73
CA ASN A 87 12.01 0.06 -16.68
C ASN A 87 10.93 -1.01 -16.84
N THR A 88 11.00 -2.10 -16.08
CA THR A 88 10.10 -3.25 -16.23
C THR A 88 9.59 -3.81 -14.91
N HIS A 89 10.29 -3.60 -13.80
CA HIS A 89 9.93 -4.19 -12.51
C HIS A 89 9.48 -3.15 -11.50
N ILE A 90 8.53 -3.53 -10.65
CA ILE A 90 8.24 -2.82 -9.42
C ILE A 90 9.25 -3.28 -8.36
N GLY A 91 10.26 -2.47 -8.06
CA GLY A 91 11.17 -2.71 -6.93
C GLY A 91 10.60 -2.26 -5.58
N PHE A 92 10.72 -3.09 -4.54
CA PHE A 92 10.46 -2.69 -3.15
C PHE A 92 11.52 -3.25 -2.20
N GLU A 93 11.69 -2.58 -1.06
CA GLU A 93 12.72 -2.88 -0.05
C GLU A 93 12.10 -3.48 1.21
N ILE A 94 12.59 -4.64 1.64
CA ILE A 94 12.31 -5.15 2.99
C ILE A 94 13.30 -4.53 3.96
N CYS A 95 12.80 -3.78 4.94
CA CYS A 95 13.61 -3.12 5.96
C CYS A 95 14.25 -4.17 6.87
N GLU A 96 15.53 -4.01 7.15
CA GLU A 96 16.27 -4.93 8.01
C GLU A 96 16.23 -4.42 9.47
N PRO A 97 16.07 -5.30 10.48
CA PRO A 97 15.91 -4.87 11.87
C PRO A 97 17.21 -4.26 12.42
N ALA A 98 17.12 -3.55 13.54
CA ALA A 98 18.32 -3.07 14.24
C ALA A 98 19.09 -4.24 14.90
N GLY A 99 20.28 -3.93 15.42
CA GLY A 99 21.04 -4.87 16.27
C GLY A 99 22.14 -5.66 15.56
N PHE A 100 22.50 -5.28 14.33
CA PHE A 100 23.65 -5.83 13.61
C PHE A 100 24.25 -4.75 12.68
N SER A 101 25.37 -5.07 12.05
CA SER A 101 26.05 -4.18 11.10
C SER A 101 26.56 -4.93 9.87
N TYR A 102 26.95 -4.20 8.83
CA TYR A 102 27.68 -4.74 7.68
C TYR A 102 29.16 -4.42 7.79
N LYS A 103 30.02 -5.40 7.46
CA LYS A 103 31.48 -5.18 7.39
C LYS A 103 31.92 -4.83 5.97
N SER A 104 31.88 -5.82 5.07
CA SER A 104 32.24 -5.69 3.65
C SER A 104 31.23 -6.45 2.82
N GLY A 105 30.78 -5.84 1.73
CA GLY A 105 29.70 -6.35 0.90
C GLY A 105 28.48 -6.73 1.76
N SER A 106 27.94 -7.92 1.52
CA SER A 106 26.71 -8.40 2.17
C SER A 106 26.94 -9.19 3.46
N VAL A 107 28.12 -9.08 4.08
CA VAL A 107 28.44 -9.82 5.31
C VAL A 107 27.85 -9.12 6.53
N MET A 108 26.77 -9.70 7.07
CA MET A 108 26.11 -9.27 8.31
C MET A 108 26.89 -9.74 9.54
N VAL A 109 27.33 -8.81 10.40
CA VAL A 109 28.05 -9.05 11.65
C VAL A 109 27.14 -8.77 12.84
N GLY A 110 27.01 -9.74 13.74
CA GLY A 110 26.16 -9.65 14.93
C GLY A 110 24.68 -9.97 14.69
N TYR A 111 24.31 -10.40 13.48
CA TYR A 111 22.93 -10.80 13.17
C TYR A 111 22.57 -12.10 13.89
N ASP A 112 21.59 -12.03 14.79
CA ASP A 112 21.04 -13.16 15.54
C ASP A 112 19.68 -13.55 14.95
N ALA A 113 19.66 -14.64 14.15
CA ALA A 113 18.45 -15.06 13.46
C ALA A 113 17.32 -15.49 14.42
N ALA A 114 17.67 -16.07 15.57
CA ALA A 114 16.68 -16.50 16.56
C ALA A 114 15.98 -15.28 17.19
N LYS A 115 16.75 -14.27 17.60
CA LYS A 115 16.19 -13.02 18.16
C LYS A 115 15.37 -12.23 17.14
N GLN A 116 15.76 -12.28 15.86
CA GLN A 116 15.10 -11.52 14.80
C GLN A 116 14.00 -12.29 14.07
N GLN A 117 13.70 -13.52 14.48
CA GLN A 117 12.74 -14.39 13.81
C GLN A 117 11.35 -13.74 13.71
N ASP A 118 10.84 -13.18 14.81
CA ASP A 118 9.49 -12.59 14.83
C ASP A 118 9.36 -11.38 13.90
N TYR A 119 10.39 -10.53 13.89
CA TYR A 119 10.45 -9.39 12.96
C TYR A 119 10.48 -9.89 11.52
N PHE A 120 11.40 -10.82 11.21
CA PHE A 120 11.56 -11.36 9.86
C PHE A 120 10.25 -11.95 9.36
N ARG A 121 9.55 -12.75 10.17
CA ARG A 121 8.30 -13.40 9.76
C ARG A 121 7.17 -12.41 9.47
N LYS A 122 7.07 -11.32 10.25
CA LYS A 122 6.09 -10.26 9.99
C LYS A 122 6.43 -9.44 8.75
N ALA A 123 7.69 -9.04 8.59
CA ALA A 123 8.14 -8.30 7.41
C ALA A 123 8.01 -9.14 6.13
N TRP A 124 8.37 -10.42 6.20
CA TRP A 124 8.15 -11.43 5.15
C TRP A 124 6.67 -11.52 4.77
N GLN A 125 5.79 -11.64 5.75
CA GLN A 125 4.35 -11.74 5.50
C GLN A 125 3.80 -10.47 4.83
N ASN A 126 4.21 -9.27 5.28
CA ASN A 126 3.83 -8.02 4.62
C ASN A 126 4.38 -7.95 3.18
N ALA A 127 5.59 -8.44 2.93
CA ALA A 127 6.17 -8.51 1.59
C ALA A 127 5.41 -9.49 0.67
N VAL A 128 5.00 -10.65 1.20
CA VAL A 128 4.15 -11.61 0.48
C VAL A 128 2.81 -10.95 0.11
N GLU A 129 2.15 -10.29 1.07
CA GLU A 129 0.88 -9.60 0.83
C GLU A 129 0.99 -8.46 -0.17
N LEU A 130 2.10 -7.71 -0.14
CA LEU A 130 2.42 -6.69 -1.13
C LEU A 130 2.53 -7.30 -2.53
N CYS A 131 3.28 -8.40 -2.66
CA CYS A 131 3.42 -9.10 -3.94
C CYS A 131 2.07 -9.62 -4.46
N VAL A 132 1.23 -10.22 -3.61
CA VAL A 132 -0.12 -10.66 -3.99
C VAL A 132 -0.96 -9.50 -4.53
N MET A 133 -0.93 -8.34 -3.86
CA MET A 133 -1.64 -7.14 -4.31
C MET A 133 -1.15 -6.68 -5.69
N LEU A 134 0.16 -6.61 -5.88
CA LEU A 134 0.77 -6.20 -7.14
C LEU A 134 0.51 -7.20 -8.27
N CYS A 135 0.61 -8.51 -8.00
CA CYS A 135 0.26 -9.57 -8.93
C CYS A 135 -1.17 -9.43 -9.44
N LYS A 136 -2.15 -9.24 -8.54
CA LYS A 136 -3.53 -9.00 -8.94
C LYS A 136 -3.72 -7.73 -9.75
N LYS A 137 -3.06 -6.64 -9.33
CA LYS A 137 -3.21 -5.32 -9.96
C LYS A 137 -2.66 -5.28 -11.38
N TYR A 138 -1.57 -6.00 -11.64
CA TYR A 138 -0.84 -5.96 -12.91
C TYR A 138 -0.91 -7.28 -13.69
N SER A 139 -1.79 -8.20 -13.27
CA SER A 139 -1.95 -9.52 -13.87
C SER A 139 -0.64 -10.32 -13.94
N LEU A 140 0.19 -10.21 -12.89
CA LEU A 140 1.40 -10.99 -12.70
C LEU A 140 1.11 -12.23 -11.84
N ASN A 141 2.05 -13.16 -11.78
CA ASN A 141 2.02 -14.35 -10.92
C ASN A 141 3.34 -14.52 -10.17
N GLU A 142 3.49 -15.61 -9.42
CA GLU A 142 4.68 -15.88 -8.60
C GLU A 142 5.97 -15.97 -9.42
N ASN A 143 5.90 -16.38 -10.69
CA ASN A 143 7.08 -16.51 -11.55
C ASN A 143 7.62 -15.16 -12.04
N ASP A 144 6.84 -14.09 -11.89
CA ASP A 144 7.25 -12.72 -12.25
C ASP A 144 7.95 -12.00 -11.08
N ILE A 145 8.25 -12.73 -9.99
CA ILE A 145 8.88 -12.19 -8.77
C ILE A 145 10.32 -12.69 -8.67
N ILE A 146 11.26 -11.75 -8.69
CA ILE A 146 12.70 -12.02 -8.57
C ILE A 146 13.31 -11.17 -7.45
N CYS A 147 14.47 -11.57 -6.93
CA CYS A 147 15.31 -10.67 -6.13
C CYS A 147 16.39 -9.99 -6.98
N HIS A 148 17.13 -9.03 -6.39
CA HIS A 148 18.23 -8.35 -7.09
C HIS A 148 19.30 -9.33 -7.58
N SER A 149 19.69 -10.31 -6.76
CA SER A 149 20.68 -11.33 -7.14
C SER A 149 20.25 -12.18 -8.35
N GLU A 150 18.97 -12.54 -8.43
CA GLU A 150 18.42 -13.22 -9.61
C GLU A 150 18.38 -12.28 -10.83
N GLY A 151 18.01 -11.02 -10.63
CA GLY A 151 18.06 -9.99 -11.67
C GLY A 151 19.46 -9.79 -12.27
N TYR A 152 20.51 -9.86 -11.44
CA TYR A 152 21.90 -9.82 -11.91
C TYR A 152 22.24 -11.04 -12.78
N LYS A 153 21.86 -12.25 -12.34
CA LYS A 153 22.05 -13.49 -13.11
C LYS A 153 21.33 -13.45 -14.46
N LEU A 154 20.21 -12.75 -14.53
CA LEU A 154 19.44 -12.51 -15.76
C LEU A 154 19.98 -11.36 -16.62
N GLY A 155 21.02 -10.64 -16.17
CA GLY A 155 21.63 -9.52 -16.89
C GLY A 155 20.77 -8.24 -16.91
N ILE A 156 19.77 -8.14 -16.03
CA ILE A 156 18.82 -7.00 -15.99
C ILE A 156 19.00 -6.11 -14.76
N ALA A 157 19.90 -6.46 -13.84
CA ALA A 157 20.22 -5.69 -12.64
C ALA A 157 21.74 -5.68 -12.37
N SER A 158 22.18 -4.78 -11.50
CA SER A 158 23.56 -4.69 -11.01
C SER A 158 23.92 -5.82 -10.04
N ASN A 159 25.21 -6.04 -9.80
CA ASN A 159 25.70 -7.15 -8.98
C ASN A 159 25.50 -6.91 -7.47
N HIS A 160 24.26 -7.08 -7.00
CA HIS A 160 23.92 -7.04 -5.59
C HIS A 160 23.36 -8.40 -5.13
N ALA A 161 23.59 -8.74 -3.85
CA ALA A 161 23.24 -10.05 -3.30
C ALA A 161 21.84 -10.10 -2.66
N ASP A 162 21.17 -8.96 -2.45
CA ASP A 162 19.88 -8.91 -1.79
C ASP A 162 18.80 -9.67 -2.58
N VAL A 163 17.92 -10.43 -1.91
CA VAL A 163 17.78 -10.67 -0.46
C VAL A 163 18.52 -11.92 0.04
N MET A 164 19.35 -12.52 -0.81
CA MET A 164 19.94 -13.85 -0.60
C MET A 164 21.05 -13.89 0.47
N HIS A 165 21.57 -12.74 0.91
CA HIS A 165 22.43 -12.67 2.10
C HIS A 165 21.65 -12.84 3.42
N TRP A 166 20.34 -12.58 3.39
CA TRP A 166 19.51 -12.49 4.60
C TRP A 166 18.50 -13.64 4.72
N PHE A 167 17.70 -13.91 3.68
CA PHE A 167 16.64 -14.93 3.70
C PHE A 167 17.12 -16.32 4.20
N PRO A 168 18.28 -16.85 3.75
CA PRO A 168 18.75 -18.15 4.19
C PRO A 168 19.02 -18.25 5.70
N LYS A 169 19.28 -17.14 6.39
CA LYS A 169 19.45 -17.12 7.85
C LYS A 169 18.18 -17.52 8.60
N HIS A 170 17.02 -17.42 7.97
CA HIS A 170 15.71 -17.80 8.51
C HIS A 170 15.15 -19.08 7.88
N GLY A 171 15.98 -19.84 7.14
CA GLY A 171 15.55 -21.04 6.43
C GLY A 171 14.71 -20.77 5.18
N GLU A 172 14.77 -19.54 4.64
CA GLU A 172 13.99 -19.10 3.50
C GLU A 172 14.86 -18.76 2.28
N ASN A 173 14.24 -18.67 1.11
CA ASN A 173 14.85 -18.21 -0.13
C ASN A 173 13.76 -17.66 -1.08
N MET A 174 14.14 -17.28 -2.30
CA MET A 174 13.17 -16.76 -3.27
C MET A 174 12.17 -17.81 -3.76
N ASP A 175 12.51 -19.10 -3.79
CA ASP A 175 11.55 -20.16 -4.14
C ASP A 175 10.49 -20.34 -3.07
N THR A 176 10.88 -20.32 -1.79
CA THR A 176 9.91 -20.39 -0.68
C THR A 176 9.07 -19.11 -0.61
N PHE A 177 9.64 -17.94 -0.94
CA PHE A 177 8.90 -16.69 -1.06
C PHE A 177 7.85 -16.74 -2.19
N ARG A 178 8.26 -17.14 -3.39
CA ARG A 178 7.33 -17.34 -4.53
C ARG A 178 6.25 -18.36 -4.21
N LYS A 179 6.60 -19.47 -3.54
CA LYS A 179 5.62 -20.48 -3.09
C LYS A 179 4.62 -19.90 -2.09
N ALA A 180 5.05 -19.05 -1.16
CA ALA A 180 4.17 -18.36 -0.23
C ALA A 180 3.22 -17.39 -0.97
N VAL A 181 3.74 -16.62 -1.93
CA VAL A 181 2.93 -15.73 -2.78
C VAL A 181 1.91 -16.54 -3.59
N LYS A 182 2.34 -17.62 -4.25
CA LYS A 182 1.46 -18.53 -5.00
C LYS A 182 0.33 -19.06 -4.13
N LYS A 183 0.66 -19.63 -2.97
CA LYS A 183 -0.33 -20.14 -2.02
C LYS A 183 -1.32 -19.05 -1.60
N ALA A 184 -0.82 -17.82 -1.37
CA ALA A 184 -1.68 -16.69 -1.01
C ALA A 184 -2.54 -16.19 -2.19
N LEU A 185 -2.05 -16.27 -3.42
CA LEU A 185 -2.81 -16.02 -4.64
C LEU A 185 -3.93 -17.07 -4.81
N GLU A 186 -3.61 -18.35 -4.66
CA GLU A 186 -4.54 -19.49 -4.75
C GLU A 186 -5.62 -19.45 -3.66
N ASN A 187 -5.23 -19.22 -2.41
CA ASN A 187 -6.16 -19.01 -1.29
C ASN A 187 -7.02 -17.75 -1.42
N SER A 188 -6.68 -16.87 -2.35
CA SER A 188 -7.47 -15.67 -2.66
C SER A 188 -8.31 -15.80 -3.92
N THR A 189 -8.14 -16.90 -4.66
CA THR A 189 -9.00 -17.33 -5.77
C THR A 189 -10.03 -18.38 -5.35
N ASP A 190 -9.84 -19.03 -4.20
CA ASP A 190 -10.79 -20.00 -3.66
C ASP A 190 -11.51 -19.44 -2.42
N ILE A 191 -12.83 -19.33 -2.56
CA ILE A 191 -13.83 -19.24 -1.49
C ILE A 191 -14.04 -17.84 -0.87
N ASN A 192 -14.88 -17.03 -1.52
CA ASN A 192 -15.55 -15.88 -0.91
C ASN A 192 -16.81 -16.33 -0.13
N THR A 193 -16.71 -17.38 0.70
CA THR A 193 -17.88 -17.90 1.46
C THR A 193 -18.17 -17.10 2.72
N ASP A 194 -17.22 -16.32 3.22
CA ASP A 194 -17.34 -15.64 4.51
C ASP A 194 -17.58 -14.13 4.40
N ILE A 195 -18.23 -13.67 3.31
CA ILE A 195 -18.76 -12.30 3.30
C ILE A 195 -19.89 -12.22 4.35
N GLY A 196 -19.60 -11.51 5.44
CA GLY A 196 -20.43 -11.32 6.61
C GLY A 196 -20.99 -9.90 6.75
N ILE A 197 -21.86 -9.71 7.75
CA ILE A 197 -22.37 -8.39 8.11
C ILE A 197 -21.20 -7.54 8.62
N GLY A 198 -21.08 -6.32 8.09
CA GLY A 198 -20.04 -5.37 8.47
C GLY A 198 -18.89 -5.31 7.46
N ASP A 199 -18.71 -6.31 6.60
CA ASP A 199 -17.65 -6.31 5.61
C ASP A 199 -17.82 -5.17 4.61
N MET A 200 -16.70 -4.51 4.31
CA MET A 200 -16.63 -3.58 3.20
C MET A 200 -16.23 -4.35 1.95
N VAL A 201 -16.94 -4.14 0.85
CA VAL A 201 -16.78 -4.88 -0.39
C VAL A 201 -16.80 -3.94 -1.59
N GLU A 202 -16.24 -4.41 -2.70
CA GLU A 202 -16.47 -3.82 -4.02
C GLU A 202 -16.83 -4.92 -5.04
N PHE A 203 -17.36 -4.49 -6.19
CA PHE A 203 -17.67 -5.40 -7.28
C PHE A 203 -16.40 -5.83 -8.00
N LYS A 204 -16.32 -7.11 -8.36
CA LYS A 204 -15.30 -7.59 -9.30
C LYS A 204 -15.46 -6.86 -10.64
N VAL A 205 -14.33 -6.50 -11.26
CA VAL A 205 -14.30 -5.71 -12.51
C VAL A 205 -15.11 -6.36 -13.64
N SER A 206 -15.13 -7.69 -13.71
CA SER A 206 -15.83 -8.46 -14.76
C SER A 206 -17.35 -8.58 -14.57
N VAL A 207 -17.90 -8.09 -13.45
CA VAL A 207 -19.32 -8.28 -13.12
C VAL A 207 -20.20 -7.33 -13.93
N LYS A 208 -21.17 -7.94 -14.62
CA LYS A 208 -22.21 -7.24 -15.36
C LYS A 208 -23.46 -7.01 -14.52
N ASN A 209 -23.97 -8.03 -13.83
CA ASN A 209 -25.26 -8.00 -13.13
C ASN A 209 -25.08 -8.27 -11.63
N TYR A 210 -26.00 -7.82 -10.77
CA TYR A 210 -25.91 -8.04 -9.31
C TYR A 210 -25.85 -9.53 -8.92
N TYR A 211 -26.60 -10.34 -9.65
CA TYR A 211 -26.63 -11.80 -9.64
C TYR A 211 -27.09 -12.30 -11.02
N PRO A 212 -26.93 -13.59 -11.35
CA PRO A 212 -27.38 -14.13 -12.64
C PRO A 212 -28.86 -13.83 -12.91
N GLY A 213 -29.16 -13.26 -14.07
CA GLY A 213 -30.53 -12.88 -14.48
C GLY A 213 -31.06 -11.57 -13.88
N SER A 214 -30.26 -10.81 -13.13
CA SER A 214 -30.64 -9.46 -12.65
C SER A 214 -30.33 -8.36 -13.66
N VAL A 215 -30.71 -7.12 -13.35
CA VAL A 215 -30.30 -5.93 -14.10
C VAL A 215 -28.79 -5.68 -14.00
N GLU A 216 -28.27 -4.91 -14.95
CA GLU A 216 -26.87 -4.51 -14.98
C GLU A 216 -26.52 -3.62 -13.78
N VAL A 217 -25.31 -3.79 -13.23
CA VAL A 217 -24.78 -2.97 -12.15
C VAL A 217 -24.35 -1.61 -12.74
N PRO A 218 -24.97 -0.49 -12.33
CA PRO A 218 -24.59 0.83 -12.83
C PRO A 218 -23.12 1.13 -12.57
N THR A 219 -22.47 1.81 -13.51
CA THR A 219 -21.03 2.10 -13.44
C THR A 219 -20.64 2.85 -12.17
N TRP A 220 -21.45 3.81 -11.72
CA TRP A 220 -21.21 4.56 -10.49
C TRP A 220 -21.17 3.66 -9.24
N VAL A 221 -21.94 2.56 -9.22
CA VAL A 221 -21.95 1.61 -8.11
C VAL A 221 -20.60 0.90 -8.02
N LYS A 222 -19.98 0.57 -9.15
CA LYS A 222 -18.69 -0.14 -9.20
C LYS A 222 -17.51 0.79 -8.97
N ASN A 223 -17.56 1.98 -9.57
CA ASN A 223 -16.39 2.86 -9.68
C ASN A 223 -16.28 3.84 -8.51
N ASP A 224 -17.40 4.38 -8.05
CA ASP A 224 -17.36 5.54 -7.16
C ASP A 224 -17.44 5.14 -5.68
N TYR A 225 -17.91 3.93 -5.38
CA TYR A 225 -18.22 3.51 -4.01
C TYR A 225 -17.60 2.16 -3.63
N TYR A 226 -17.18 2.07 -2.38
CA TYR A 226 -17.16 0.83 -1.61
C TYR A 226 -18.54 0.63 -0.96
N HIS A 227 -18.94 -0.61 -0.73
CA HIS A 227 -20.25 -0.96 -0.17
C HIS A 227 -20.09 -1.76 1.11
N ARG A 228 -20.93 -1.51 2.11
CA ARG A 228 -20.95 -2.32 3.32
C ARG A 228 -22.10 -3.31 3.27
N VAL A 229 -21.76 -4.54 3.62
CA VAL A 229 -22.74 -5.60 3.84
C VAL A 229 -23.49 -5.32 5.13
N THR A 230 -24.81 -5.19 5.05
CA THR A 230 -25.66 -4.92 6.22
C THR A 230 -26.55 -6.11 6.58
N GLN A 231 -26.66 -7.10 5.69
CA GLN A 231 -27.51 -8.26 5.90
C GLN A 231 -27.04 -9.46 5.09
N THR A 232 -27.04 -10.64 5.71
CA THR A 232 -26.71 -11.93 5.08
C THR A 232 -27.92 -12.87 5.05
N LEU A 233 -28.93 -12.63 5.91
CA LEU A 233 -30.13 -13.46 6.03
C LEU A 233 -31.39 -12.61 5.88
N TYR A 234 -32.42 -13.12 5.22
CA TYR A 234 -33.76 -12.53 5.22
C TYR A 234 -34.73 -13.45 5.95
N LYS A 235 -35.38 -12.95 7.00
CA LYS A 235 -36.26 -13.74 7.88
C LYS A 235 -35.59 -15.04 8.38
N GLY A 236 -34.32 -14.94 8.77
CA GLY A 236 -33.53 -16.05 9.30
C GLY A 236 -33.02 -17.06 8.26
N LYS A 237 -33.21 -16.82 6.96
CA LYS A 237 -32.77 -17.74 5.89
C LYS A 237 -31.76 -17.07 4.94
N PRO A 238 -30.79 -17.82 4.39
CA PRO A 238 -29.92 -17.33 3.33
C PRO A 238 -30.73 -16.87 2.12
N VAL A 239 -30.30 -15.78 1.48
CA VAL A 239 -30.95 -15.26 0.27
C VAL A 239 -30.28 -15.83 -0.96
N ILE A 240 -31.02 -16.62 -1.74
CA ILE A 240 -30.55 -17.17 -3.02
C ILE A 240 -31.23 -16.41 -4.16
N LYS A 241 -30.45 -15.82 -5.06
CA LYS A 241 -30.94 -15.19 -6.30
C LYS A 241 -30.07 -15.60 -7.48
N GLY A 242 -30.69 -15.93 -8.61
CA GLY A 242 -29.96 -16.43 -9.78
C GLY A 242 -29.15 -17.71 -9.49
N GLY A 243 -29.60 -18.53 -8.54
CA GLY A 243 -28.88 -19.73 -8.09
C GLY A 243 -27.66 -19.45 -7.19
N LYS A 244 -27.44 -18.21 -6.74
CA LYS A 244 -26.28 -17.80 -5.96
C LYS A 244 -26.67 -17.22 -4.61
N GLU A 245 -25.90 -17.52 -3.58
CA GLU A 245 -26.05 -16.90 -2.27
C GLU A 245 -25.69 -15.42 -2.34
N CYS A 246 -26.53 -14.58 -1.74
CA CYS A 246 -26.45 -13.14 -1.83
C CYS A 246 -26.33 -12.47 -0.46
N VAL A 247 -25.76 -11.26 -0.46
CA VAL A 247 -25.71 -10.34 0.68
C VAL A 247 -26.32 -8.99 0.32
N LEU A 248 -26.85 -8.27 1.31
CA LEU A 248 -27.45 -6.95 1.11
C LEU A 248 -26.40 -5.85 1.30
N LEU A 249 -26.28 -4.98 0.30
CA LEU A 249 -25.41 -3.81 0.34
C LEU A 249 -26.20 -2.57 0.80
N GLY A 250 -26.41 -2.44 2.12
CA GLY A 250 -27.27 -1.40 2.69
C GLY A 250 -26.57 -0.08 3.03
N LYS A 251 -25.24 -0.03 2.99
CA LYS A 251 -24.47 1.21 3.14
C LYS A 251 -23.36 1.32 2.11
N LYS A 252 -22.87 2.54 1.86
CA LYS A 252 -21.76 2.79 0.93
C LYS A 252 -20.91 3.98 1.38
N VAL A 253 -19.66 4.01 0.94
CA VAL A 253 -18.73 5.13 1.15
C VAL A 253 -18.02 5.42 -0.17
N LYS A 254 -17.81 6.70 -0.49
CA LYS A 254 -17.11 7.06 -1.73
C LYS A 254 -15.67 6.56 -1.66
N LYS A 255 -15.14 6.03 -2.77
CA LYS A 255 -13.73 5.62 -2.86
C LYS A 255 -12.77 6.80 -2.71
N SER A 256 -13.23 8.01 -3.04
CA SER A 256 -12.54 9.28 -2.78
C SER A 256 -12.56 9.72 -1.31
N GLY A 257 -13.08 8.90 -0.39
CA GLY A 257 -13.24 9.25 1.02
C GLY A 257 -14.58 9.94 1.34
N GLY A 258 -14.86 10.06 2.64
CA GLY A 258 -16.07 10.69 3.18
C GLY A 258 -16.82 9.81 4.19
N GLN A 259 -17.99 10.28 4.61
CA GLN A 259 -18.85 9.54 5.54
C GLN A 259 -19.56 8.38 4.84
N GLU A 260 -19.83 7.33 5.61
CA GLU A 260 -20.69 6.25 5.18
C GLU A 260 -22.14 6.74 5.10
N ILE A 261 -22.77 6.50 3.96
CA ILE A 261 -24.13 6.92 3.64
C ILE A 261 -24.99 5.70 3.27
N ALA A 262 -26.29 5.92 3.06
CA ALA A 262 -27.21 4.88 2.61
C ALA A 262 -26.71 4.22 1.31
N GLY A 263 -26.73 2.89 1.30
CA GLY A 263 -26.23 2.05 0.21
C GLY A 263 -27.23 1.91 -0.91
N ILE A 264 -26.99 0.94 -1.78
CA ILE A 264 -27.91 0.62 -2.88
C ILE A 264 -29.12 -0.20 -2.41
N ASN A 265 -29.07 -0.76 -1.19
CA ASN A 265 -30.12 -1.61 -0.61
C ASN A 265 -30.53 -2.78 -1.55
N THR A 266 -29.54 -3.37 -2.22
CA THR A 266 -29.73 -4.44 -3.20
C THR A 266 -28.98 -5.71 -2.77
N TRP A 267 -29.61 -6.86 -3.00
CA TRP A 267 -28.99 -8.18 -2.81
C TRP A 267 -28.04 -8.49 -3.97
N VAL A 268 -26.83 -8.88 -3.66
CA VAL A 268 -25.74 -9.12 -4.63
C VAL A 268 -25.12 -10.48 -4.34
N ALA A 269 -24.86 -11.26 -5.39
CA ALA A 269 -24.21 -12.57 -5.25
C ALA A 269 -22.83 -12.40 -4.61
N LYS A 270 -22.51 -13.19 -3.56
CA LYS A 270 -21.21 -13.11 -2.86
C LYS A 270 -20.03 -13.26 -3.82
N GLU A 271 -20.17 -14.14 -4.80
CA GLU A 271 -19.14 -14.38 -5.82
C GLU A 271 -18.85 -13.17 -6.74
N ASN A 272 -19.75 -12.19 -6.80
CA ASN A 272 -19.57 -10.97 -7.59
C ASN A 272 -18.78 -9.89 -6.84
N LEU A 273 -18.51 -10.11 -5.56
CA LEU A 273 -17.88 -9.15 -4.67
C LEU A 273 -16.45 -9.58 -4.33
N VAL A 274 -15.67 -8.63 -3.82
CA VAL A 274 -14.39 -8.86 -3.16
C VAL A 274 -14.36 -8.03 -1.88
N ILE A 275 -13.82 -8.59 -0.78
CA ILE A 275 -13.65 -7.86 0.47
C ILE A 275 -12.55 -6.81 0.30
N VAL A 276 -12.82 -5.61 0.80
CA VAL A 276 -11.91 -4.48 0.84
C VAL A 276 -11.23 -4.49 2.22
N ASN A 277 -10.07 -5.14 2.29
CA ASN A 277 -9.32 -5.37 3.54
C ASN A 277 -8.79 -4.08 4.19
N SER A 278 -8.75 -2.99 3.44
CA SER A 278 -8.53 -1.63 3.94
C SER A 278 -9.21 -0.65 2.99
N ILE A 279 -10.21 0.08 3.46
CA ILE A 279 -10.59 1.34 2.82
C ILE A 279 -9.36 2.25 2.98
N PRO A 280 -8.92 3.00 1.96
CA PRO A 280 -7.93 4.04 2.15
C PRO A 280 -8.41 4.94 3.29
N ASP A 281 -7.85 4.74 4.48
CA ASP A 281 -8.24 5.51 5.63
C ASP A 281 -7.53 6.85 5.51
N ASN A 282 -8.12 7.75 4.75
CA ASN A 282 -7.75 9.17 4.79
C ASN A 282 -8.14 9.81 6.14
N LYS A 283 -8.42 9.04 7.20
CA LYS A 283 -8.44 9.54 8.58
C LYS A 283 -7.09 9.56 9.28
N CYS A 284 -6.00 9.72 8.55
CA CYS A 284 -4.88 10.44 9.14
C CYS A 284 -4.99 11.88 8.65
N ASN A 285 -5.86 12.69 9.30
CA ASN A 285 -5.83 14.14 9.11
C ASN A 285 -4.38 14.56 9.31
N ARG A 286 -3.73 15.00 8.22
CA ARG A 286 -2.34 15.48 8.27
C ARG A 286 -2.26 16.47 9.42
N THR A 287 -1.32 16.27 10.35
CA THR A 287 -1.17 17.21 11.45
C THR A 287 -0.18 18.30 11.08
N TYR A 288 -0.41 19.49 11.62
CA TYR A 288 0.44 20.64 11.48
C TYR A 288 0.76 21.19 12.86
N THR A 289 2.05 21.27 13.20
CA THR A 289 2.50 21.93 14.43
C THR A 289 2.66 23.41 14.15
N VAL A 290 1.83 24.22 14.80
CA VAL A 290 1.81 25.68 14.67
C VAL A 290 3.20 26.25 14.97
N GLN A 291 3.71 27.09 14.09
CA GLN A 291 4.97 27.79 14.21
C GLN A 291 4.74 29.23 14.68
N LYS A 292 5.81 29.88 15.16
CA LYS A 292 5.76 31.29 15.57
C LYS A 292 5.41 32.17 14.38
N GLY A 293 4.29 32.90 14.47
CA GLY A 293 3.81 33.82 13.43
C GLY A 293 2.77 33.24 12.46
N ASP A 294 2.33 31.99 12.70
CA ASP A 294 1.24 31.40 11.93
C ASP A 294 -0.12 31.98 12.28
N THR A 295 -1.02 31.93 11.30
CA THR A 295 -2.46 32.13 11.45
C THR A 295 -3.18 30.95 10.80
N LEU A 296 -4.41 30.65 11.23
CA LEU A 296 -5.21 29.60 10.58
C LEU A 296 -5.34 29.83 9.06
N TRP A 297 -5.42 31.09 8.63
CA TRP A 297 -5.44 31.46 7.21
C TRP A 297 -4.15 31.08 6.49
N ARG A 298 -2.99 31.46 7.03
CA ARG A 298 -1.69 31.14 6.41
C ARG A 298 -1.43 29.64 6.38
N ILE A 299 -1.84 28.93 7.42
CA ILE A 299 -1.78 27.46 7.45
C ILE A 299 -2.69 26.89 6.36
N ALA A 300 -3.94 27.36 6.23
CA ALA A 300 -4.85 26.90 5.19
C ALA A 300 -4.35 27.23 3.77
N GLU A 301 -3.78 28.40 3.55
CA GLU A 301 -3.20 28.78 2.27
C GLU A 301 -2.02 27.89 1.89
N LYS A 302 -1.09 27.69 2.84
CA LYS A 302 0.12 26.90 2.63
C LYS A 302 -0.18 25.40 2.48
N GLU A 303 -1.06 24.87 3.32
CA GLU A 303 -1.26 23.43 3.47
C GLU A 303 -2.46 22.92 2.67
N LEU A 304 -3.46 23.78 2.41
CA LEU A 304 -4.71 23.45 1.69
C LEU A 304 -4.87 24.21 0.37
N GLY A 305 -3.88 25.05 0.01
CA GLY A 305 -3.83 25.83 -1.23
C GLY A 305 -4.70 27.09 -1.26
N ARG A 306 -5.56 27.32 -0.25
CA ARG A 306 -6.47 28.48 -0.18
C ARG A 306 -6.73 28.89 1.27
N GLY A 307 -6.37 30.13 1.62
CA GLY A 307 -6.54 30.63 2.98
C GLY A 307 -7.99 30.67 3.47
N THR A 308 -8.96 30.81 2.56
CA THR A 308 -10.40 30.78 2.85
C THR A 308 -10.88 29.44 3.44
N ARG A 309 -10.07 28.37 3.37
CA ARG A 309 -10.38 27.06 3.95
C ARG A 309 -10.09 26.95 5.44
N PHE A 310 -9.58 28.01 6.08
CA PHE A 310 -9.30 28.02 7.52
C PHE A 310 -10.47 27.62 8.44
N PRO A 311 -11.77 27.87 8.10
CA PRO A 311 -12.88 27.42 8.94
C PRO A 311 -12.98 25.89 9.04
N GLU A 312 -12.48 25.18 8.03
CA GLU A 312 -12.42 23.72 8.03
C GLU A 312 -11.42 23.21 9.06
N ILE A 313 -10.22 23.82 9.14
CA ILE A 313 -9.23 23.54 10.19
C ILE A 313 -9.83 23.83 11.57
N LYS A 314 -10.50 24.98 11.71
CA LYS A 314 -11.12 25.41 12.96
C LYS A 314 -12.16 24.39 13.44
N LYS A 315 -13.11 24.03 12.58
CA LYS A 315 -14.16 23.04 12.85
C LYS A 315 -13.58 21.67 13.18
N LEU A 316 -12.58 21.22 12.42
CA LEU A 316 -11.96 19.91 12.58
C LEU A 316 -11.25 19.74 13.94
N ASN A 317 -10.71 20.83 14.48
CA ASN A 317 -9.98 20.85 15.75
C ASN A 317 -10.84 21.31 16.93
N GLY A 318 -12.14 21.55 16.74
CA GLY A 318 -13.03 22.03 17.80
C GLY A 318 -12.63 23.40 18.36
N LEU A 319 -11.98 24.24 17.56
CA LEU A 319 -11.54 25.56 17.99
C LEU A 319 -12.73 26.53 18.02
N THR A 320 -12.91 27.22 19.14
CA THR A 320 -13.97 28.23 19.30
C THR A 320 -13.50 29.63 18.87
N SER A 321 -12.19 29.88 18.87
CA SER A 321 -11.57 31.12 18.40
C SER A 321 -10.59 30.87 17.24
N ASP A 322 -10.16 31.94 16.57
CA ASP A 322 -9.14 31.86 15.51
C ASP A 322 -7.71 31.93 16.06
N THR A 323 -7.57 32.04 17.38
CA THR A 323 -6.27 32.11 18.05
C THR A 323 -5.64 30.73 18.15
N ILE A 324 -4.39 30.63 17.72
CA ILE A 324 -3.56 29.41 17.78
C ILE A 324 -2.20 29.75 18.39
N TYR A 325 -1.57 28.77 19.04
CA TYR A 325 -0.31 28.98 19.75
C TYR A 325 0.83 28.15 19.15
N PRO A 326 2.06 28.68 19.05
CA PRO A 326 3.21 27.89 18.63
C PRO A 326 3.35 26.59 19.43
N GLY A 327 3.58 25.48 18.75
CA GLY A 327 3.62 24.13 19.33
C GLY A 327 2.27 23.42 19.37
N GLN A 328 1.15 24.11 19.14
CA GLN A 328 -0.16 23.48 19.02
C GLN A 328 -0.22 22.58 17.79
N VAL A 329 -0.73 21.36 17.96
CA VAL A 329 -0.88 20.40 16.85
C VAL A 329 -2.31 20.47 16.33
N LEU A 330 -2.47 20.89 15.08
CA LEU A 330 -3.75 20.98 14.38
C LEU A 330 -3.91 19.83 13.40
N LYS A 331 -5.08 19.19 13.38
CA LYS A 331 -5.54 18.31 12.31
C LYS A 331 -5.91 19.15 11.09
N LEU A 332 -5.42 18.80 9.92
CA LEU A 332 -5.77 19.46 8.66
C LEU A 332 -6.79 18.62 7.88
N PRO A 333 -7.80 19.27 7.25
CA PRO A 333 -8.69 18.62 6.28
C PRO A 333 -7.95 18.35 4.96
N GLU A 334 -8.53 17.54 4.07
CA GLU A 334 -8.00 17.29 2.72
C GLU A 334 -8.35 18.40 1.74
#